data_AF-A0A2V9GM15-F1
#
_entry.id   AF-A0A2V9GM15-F1
#
_cell.length_a   1.000
_cell.length_b   1.000
_cell.length_c   1.000
_cell.angle_alpha   90.00
_cell.angle_beta   90.00
_cell.angle_gamma   90.00
#
_symmetry.space_group_name_H-M   'P 1'
#
loop_
_entity.id
_entity.type
_entity.pdbx_description
1 polymer ?
#
loop_
_entity_poly.entity_id
_entity_poly.type
_entity_poly.pdbx_seq_one_letter_code
_entity_poly.pdbx_strand_id
1 'polypeptide(L)'
;MRKLPDELHVLEKLTEWGRTQPSVRALILTSSRARPEAAADLLSDYDVVLVVTDLGRFEKEDAWISDYGRPIVRWGDQSSIYGLTTLFRGVLYEDYVKIDHSVWPHAVLERLSAEADLPDSLDVGNQVLLDKDTRTSRWKLPSYMAHVPGRPTEAQYLSLIGEFWWEATYVARSLWREDPVFAKFCLDYQIKLEVMRRMLEWRMEIEHDWRIRPAFTVAT
;
A
#
# COMPACT_ATOMS: atom_id res chain seq x y z
N MET A 1 -11.91 -3.13 -27.48
CA MET A 1 -11.13 -2.76 -26.28
C MET A 1 -10.05 -3.82 -26.08
N ARG A 2 -8.81 -3.43 -25.76
CA ARG A 2 -7.82 -4.38 -25.22
C ARG A 2 -8.39 -4.93 -23.91
N LYS A 3 -8.38 -6.26 -23.73
CA LYS A 3 -8.86 -6.89 -22.51
C LYS A 3 -7.75 -6.80 -21.47
N LEU A 4 -8.06 -6.33 -20.26
CA LEU A 4 -7.12 -6.38 -19.13
C LEU A 4 -6.79 -7.84 -18.81
N PRO A 5 -5.53 -8.17 -18.46
CA PRO A 5 -5.17 -9.50 -18.00
C PRO A 5 -5.98 -9.91 -16.78
N ASP A 6 -6.32 -11.19 -16.66
CA ASP A 6 -6.87 -11.74 -15.42
C ASP A 6 -5.78 -11.87 -14.36
N GLU A 7 -6.19 -11.90 -13.09
CA GLU A 7 -5.28 -11.92 -11.94
C GLU A 7 -4.38 -13.14 -11.92
N LEU A 8 -4.90 -14.32 -12.20
CA LEU A 8 -4.12 -15.55 -12.21
C LEU A 8 -2.98 -15.44 -13.22
N HIS A 9 -3.26 -14.95 -14.43
CA HIS A 9 -2.24 -14.73 -15.45
C HIS A 9 -1.13 -13.77 -14.99
N VAL A 10 -1.48 -12.66 -14.34
CA VAL A 10 -0.51 -11.68 -13.83
C VAL A 10 0.38 -12.30 -12.75
N LEU A 11 -0.22 -13.02 -11.80
CA LEU A 11 0.50 -13.67 -10.70
C LEU A 11 1.42 -14.79 -11.19
N GLU A 12 0.97 -15.60 -12.15
CA GLU A 12 1.80 -16.63 -12.79
C GLU A 12 3.01 -16.01 -13.51
N LYS A 13 2.78 -14.95 -14.30
CA LYS A 13 3.84 -14.22 -15.00
C LYS A 13 4.84 -13.60 -14.02
N LEU A 14 4.37 -12.97 -12.94
CA LEU A 14 5.22 -12.41 -11.88
C LEU A 14 6.07 -13.49 -11.21
N THR A 15 5.44 -14.60 -10.86
CA THR A 15 6.13 -15.73 -10.21
C THR A 15 7.20 -16.31 -11.12
N GLU A 16 6.90 -16.50 -12.41
CA GLU A 16 7.85 -17.04 -13.37
C GLU A 16 9.01 -16.07 -13.63
N TRP A 17 8.71 -14.78 -13.82
CA TRP A 17 9.74 -13.76 -13.89
C TRP A 17 10.65 -13.80 -12.66
N GLY A 18 10.08 -13.85 -11.45
CA GLY A 18 10.84 -13.95 -10.20
C GLY A 18 11.72 -15.20 -10.11
N ARG A 19 11.29 -16.34 -10.68
CA ARG A 19 12.11 -17.56 -10.76
C ARG A 19 13.35 -17.35 -11.60
N THR A 20 13.21 -16.71 -12.77
CA THR A 20 14.32 -16.48 -13.70
C THR A 20 15.36 -15.47 -13.19
N GLN A 21 14.98 -14.55 -12.29
CA GLN A 21 15.91 -13.58 -11.71
C GLN A 21 16.81 -14.20 -10.63
N PRO A 22 18.15 -14.25 -10.81
CA PRO A 22 19.04 -14.89 -9.84
C PRO A 22 19.10 -14.17 -8.48
N SER A 23 19.06 -12.83 -8.49
CA SER A 23 19.11 -12.02 -7.28
C SER A 23 17.81 -12.03 -6.46
N VAL A 24 16.68 -12.44 -7.05
CA VAL A 24 15.38 -12.52 -6.37
C VAL A 24 15.32 -13.80 -5.53
N ARG A 25 15.00 -13.65 -4.24
CA ARG A 25 14.89 -14.73 -3.25
C ARG A 25 13.44 -15.04 -2.89
N ALA A 26 12.61 -14.02 -2.77
CA ALA A 26 11.18 -14.19 -2.53
C ALA A 26 10.34 -13.13 -3.25
N LEU A 27 9.11 -13.50 -3.57
CA LEU A 27 8.02 -12.63 -4.02
C LEU A 27 6.83 -12.84 -3.10
N ILE A 28 6.33 -11.75 -2.53
CA ILE A 28 5.16 -11.77 -1.66
C ILE A 28 4.17 -10.76 -2.19
N LEU A 29 2.97 -11.21 -2.56
CA LEU A 29 1.83 -10.35 -2.82
C LEU A 29 1.32 -9.82 -1.48
N THR A 30 1.02 -8.53 -1.40
CA THR A 30 0.46 -7.89 -0.20
C THR A 30 -0.81 -7.11 -0.54
N SER A 31 -1.35 -6.36 0.43
CA SER A 31 -2.43 -5.40 0.24
C SER A 31 -3.76 -6.07 -0.14
N SER A 32 -4.59 -5.36 -0.90
CA SER A 32 -5.95 -5.77 -1.26
C SER A 32 -6.01 -7.16 -1.89
N ARG A 33 -5.08 -7.51 -2.79
CA ARG A 33 -5.09 -8.81 -3.48
C ARG A 33 -4.66 -9.99 -2.58
N ALA A 34 -3.98 -9.70 -1.47
CA ALA A 34 -3.57 -10.70 -0.49
C ALA A 34 -4.54 -10.82 0.70
N ARG A 35 -5.67 -10.10 0.67
CA ARG A 35 -6.67 -10.09 1.74
C ARG A 35 -7.97 -10.76 1.28
N PRO A 36 -8.41 -11.87 1.90
CA PRO A 36 -9.60 -12.62 1.45
C PRO A 36 -10.90 -11.82 1.37
N GLU A 37 -11.07 -10.84 2.25
CA GLU A 37 -12.29 -10.02 2.35
C GLU A 37 -12.24 -8.73 1.51
N ALA A 38 -11.11 -8.45 0.86
CA ALA A 38 -10.97 -7.24 0.06
C ALA A 38 -11.63 -7.41 -1.32
N ALA A 39 -12.31 -6.36 -1.77
CA ALA A 39 -12.90 -6.29 -3.11
C ALA A 39 -11.85 -5.83 -4.13
N ALA A 40 -10.84 -6.66 -4.39
CA ALA A 40 -9.91 -6.42 -5.49
C ALA A 40 -10.64 -6.61 -6.83
N ASP A 41 -10.42 -5.68 -7.76
CA ASP A 41 -11.01 -5.69 -9.09
C ASP A 41 -9.94 -5.66 -10.19
N LEU A 42 -10.37 -5.52 -11.45
CA LEU A 42 -9.45 -5.50 -12.60
C LEU A 42 -8.55 -4.25 -12.65
N LEU A 43 -8.88 -3.19 -11.91
CA LEU A 43 -8.11 -1.93 -11.87
C LEU A 43 -7.26 -1.82 -10.60
N SER A 44 -7.41 -2.76 -9.67
CA SER A 44 -6.60 -2.80 -8.46
C SER A 44 -5.14 -3.11 -8.78
N ASP A 45 -4.22 -2.41 -8.12
CA ASP A 45 -2.79 -2.59 -8.32
C ASP A 45 -2.29 -3.95 -7.78
N TYR A 46 -1.08 -4.34 -8.19
CA TYR A 46 -0.37 -5.47 -7.61
C TYR A 46 0.74 -4.95 -6.72
N ASP A 47 0.51 -4.96 -5.41
CA ASP A 47 1.52 -4.64 -4.41
C ASP A 47 2.40 -5.87 -4.16
N VAL A 48 3.68 -5.79 -4.54
CA VAL A 48 4.60 -6.94 -4.50
C VAL A 48 5.85 -6.59 -3.69
N VAL A 49 6.07 -7.31 -2.59
CA VAL A 49 7.35 -7.30 -1.90
C VAL A 49 8.34 -8.20 -2.64
N LEU A 50 9.40 -7.57 -3.15
CA LEU A 50 10.47 -8.20 -3.92
C LEU A 50 11.72 -8.31 -3.04
N VAL A 51 12.06 -9.51 -2.60
CA VAL A 51 13.21 -9.72 -1.72
C VAL A 51 14.43 -10.11 -2.53
N VAL A 52 15.53 -9.37 -2.37
CA VAL A 52 16.71 -9.48 -3.24
C VAL A 52 18.03 -9.57 -2.48
N THR A 53 19.02 -10.23 -3.08
CA THR A 53 20.40 -10.29 -2.55
C THR A 53 21.22 -9.04 -2.88
N ASP A 54 20.88 -8.34 -3.96
CA ASP A 54 21.59 -7.15 -4.44
C ASP A 54 20.59 -6.01 -4.66
N LEU A 55 20.44 -5.16 -3.65
CA LEU A 55 19.53 -4.02 -3.72
C LEU A 55 20.00 -2.97 -4.75
N GLY A 56 21.32 -2.81 -4.91
CA GLY A 56 21.91 -1.79 -5.77
C GLY A 56 21.61 -2.02 -7.25
N ARG A 57 21.50 -3.29 -7.67
CA ARG A 57 21.02 -3.64 -9.03
C ARG A 57 19.62 -3.09 -9.29
N PHE A 58 18.68 -3.30 -8.38
CA PHE A 58 17.28 -2.84 -8.53
C PHE A 58 17.13 -1.33 -8.32
N GLU A 59 18.13 -0.69 -7.71
CA GLU A 59 18.19 0.76 -7.59
C GLU A 59 18.58 1.44 -8.91
N LYS A 60 19.61 0.92 -9.57
CA LYS A 60 20.30 1.58 -10.70
C LYS A 60 19.85 1.10 -12.06
N GLU A 61 19.42 -0.16 -12.18
CA GLU A 61 19.04 -0.76 -13.45
C GLU A 61 17.53 -0.84 -13.58
N ASP A 62 17.01 -0.40 -14.73
CA ASP A 62 15.60 -0.56 -15.10
C ASP A 62 15.37 -1.78 -16.03
N ALA A 63 16.44 -2.53 -16.34
CA ALA A 63 16.38 -3.67 -17.23
C ALA A 63 15.39 -4.73 -16.71
N TRP A 64 15.42 -5.01 -15.40
CA TRP A 64 14.55 -5.99 -14.77
C TRP A 64 13.05 -5.64 -14.89
N ILE A 65 12.70 -4.34 -14.91
CA ILE A 65 11.33 -3.86 -15.17
C ILE A 65 10.95 -4.20 -16.61
N SER A 66 11.85 -3.92 -17.55
CA SER A 66 11.62 -4.15 -18.98
C SER A 66 11.59 -5.64 -19.33
N ASP A 67 12.31 -6.47 -18.57
CA ASP A 67 12.30 -7.93 -18.68
C ASP A 67 10.93 -8.53 -18.30
N TYR A 68 10.21 -7.92 -17.35
CA TYR A 68 8.84 -8.32 -17.01
C TYR A 68 7.84 -7.89 -18.08
N GLY A 69 7.98 -6.67 -18.58
CA GLY A 69 7.09 -6.11 -19.59
C GLY A 69 7.47 -4.70 -20.02
N ARG A 70 6.82 -4.19 -21.07
CA ARG A 70 7.09 -2.85 -21.57
C ARG A 70 6.39 -1.80 -20.69
N PRO A 71 7.12 -0.89 -20.02
CA PRO A 71 6.52 0.11 -19.14
C PRO A 71 6.07 1.36 -19.90
N ILE A 72 4.95 1.94 -19.44
CA ILE A 72 4.44 3.25 -19.84
C ILE A 72 4.93 4.32 -18.86
N VAL A 73 4.78 4.07 -17.56
CA VAL A 73 5.15 5.00 -16.48
C VAL A 73 5.94 4.25 -15.42
N ARG A 74 6.94 4.94 -14.87
CA ARG A 74 7.75 4.48 -13.73
C ARG A 74 7.83 5.59 -12.70
N TRP A 75 7.78 5.21 -11.42
CA TRP A 75 8.10 6.11 -10.31
C TRP A 75 8.77 5.29 -9.20
N GLY A 76 9.63 5.94 -8.42
CA GLY A 76 10.31 5.25 -7.35
C GLY A 76 10.83 6.19 -6.28
N ASP A 77 11.01 5.63 -5.10
CA ASP A 77 11.56 6.31 -3.93
C ASP A 77 12.38 5.31 -3.09
N GLN A 78 13.00 5.81 -2.04
CA GLN A 78 13.75 5.03 -1.06
C GLN A 78 13.15 5.22 0.34
N SER A 79 13.08 4.13 1.09
CA SER A 79 12.67 4.15 2.49
C SER A 79 13.60 3.24 3.31
N SER A 80 13.19 2.91 4.53
CA SER A 80 13.88 1.93 5.36
C SER A 80 12.91 1.10 6.18
N ILE A 81 13.27 -0.16 6.39
CA ILE A 81 12.57 -1.09 7.30
C ILE A 81 13.63 -1.70 8.21
N TYR A 82 13.40 -1.64 9.52
CA TYR A 82 14.40 -2.05 10.53
C TYR A 82 15.77 -1.36 10.35
N GLY A 83 15.80 -0.13 9.85
CA GLY A 83 17.04 0.61 9.55
C GLY A 83 17.83 0.06 8.36
N LEU A 84 17.26 -0.86 7.58
CA LEU A 84 17.79 -1.31 6.30
C LEU A 84 17.11 -0.54 5.17
N THR A 85 17.88 -0.03 4.23
CA THR A 85 17.34 0.63 3.04
C THR A 85 16.43 -0.30 2.26
N THR A 86 15.28 0.22 1.84
CA THR A 86 14.33 -0.43 0.93
C THR A 86 13.99 0.53 -0.21
N LEU A 87 13.50 0.00 -1.33
CA LEU A 87 13.12 0.80 -2.48
C LEU A 87 11.64 0.61 -2.78
N PHE A 88 10.99 1.69 -3.21
CA PHE A 88 9.72 1.61 -3.92
C PHE A 88 9.96 1.75 -5.42
N ARG A 89 9.35 0.89 -6.24
CA ARG A 89 9.39 0.93 -7.71
C ARG A 89 8.01 0.62 -8.27
N GLY A 90 7.23 1.67 -8.50
CA GLY A 90 5.90 1.60 -9.13
C GLY A 90 6.01 1.63 -10.65
N VAL A 91 5.28 0.74 -11.32
CA VAL A 91 5.32 0.61 -12.79
C VAL A 91 3.92 0.36 -13.34
N LEU A 92 3.53 1.14 -14.35
CA LEU A 92 2.37 0.84 -15.21
C LEU A 92 2.87 0.30 -16.55
N TYR A 93 2.41 -0.89 -16.94
CA TYR A 93 2.83 -1.58 -18.18
C TYR A 93 1.86 -1.35 -19.36
N GLU A 94 2.29 -1.68 -20.59
CA GLU A 94 1.50 -1.52 -21.83
C GLU A 94 0.22 -2.38 -21.90
N ASP A 95 0.14 -3.43 -21.08
CA ASP A 95 -1.06 -4.23 -20.85
C ASP A 95 -1.95 -3.67 -19.72
N TYR A 96 -1.61 -2.47 -19.23
CA TYR A 96 -2.28 -1.71 -18.17
C TYR A 96 -2.22 -2.34 -16.77
N VAL A 97 -1.42 -3.37 -16.59
CA VAL A 97 -1.12 -3.88 -15.24
C VAL A 97 -0.26 -2.84 -14.52
N LYS A 98 -0.68 -2.42 -13.32
CA LYS A 98 0.09 -1.57 -12.43
C LYS A 98 0.65 -2.40 -11.29
N ILE A 99 1.97 -2.36 -11.10
CA ILE A 99 2.68 -3.14 -10.09
C ILE A 99 3.53 -2.20 -9.25
N ASP A 100 3.28 -2.22 -7.95
CA ASP A 100 4.00 -1.43 -6.96
C ASP A 100 4.98 -2.36 -6.22
N HIS A 101 6.25 -2.30 -6.62
CA HIS A 101 7.28 -3.18 -6.06
C HIS A 101 7.90 -2.52 -4.83
N SER A 102 7.76 -3.18 -3.67
CA SER A 102 8.55 -2.90 -2.48
C SER A 102 9.79 -3.78 -2.47
N VAL A 103 10.94 -3.25 -2.88
CA VAL A 103 12.19 -4.02 -3.00
C VAL A 103 12.95 -4.01 -1.68
N TRP A 104 13.10 -5.18 -1.08
CA TRP A 104 13.74 -5.36 0.22
C TRP A 104 15.04 -6.15 0.09
N PRO A 105 16.12 -5.76 0.78
CA PRO A 105 17.28 -6.63 0.89
C PRO A 105 16.91 -7.87 1.70
N HIS A 106 17.47 -9.03 1.34
CA HIS A 106 17.17 -10.31 1.98
C HIS A 106 17.39 -10.31 3.50
N ALA A 107 18.26 -9.44 4.01
CA ALA A 107 18.47 -9.24 5.45
C ALA A 107 17.20 -8.80 6.21
N VAL A 108 16.20 -8.22 5.54
CA VAL A 108 14.90 -7.89 6.15
C VAL A 108 14.17 -9.16 6.60
N LEU A 109 14.25 -10.26 5.83
CA LEU A 109 13.59 -11.53 6.21
C LEU A 109 14.17 -12.12 7.49
N GLU A 110 15.48 -11.99 7.70
CA GLU A 110 16.15 -12.45 8.91
C GLU A 110 15.67 -11.68 10.13
N ARG A 111 15.53 -10.35 10.01
CA ARG A 111 15.02 -9.51 11.10
C ARG A 111 13.56 -9.79 11.38
N LEU A 112 12.74 -9.89 10.34
CA LEU A 112 11.31 -10.15 10.47
C LEU A 112 11.05 -11.50 11.16
N SER A 113 11.88 -12.51 10.90
CA SER A 113 11.78 -13.82 11.58
C SER A 113 12.10 -13.76 13.08
N ALA A 114 12.78 -12.70 13.55
CA ALA A 114 13.07 -12.49 14.96
C ALA A 114 12.02 -11.60 15.66
N GLU A 115 11.18 -10.91 14.90
CA GLU A 115 10.11 -10.07 15.44
C GLU A 115 8.88 -10.89 15.82
N ALA A 116 8.15 -10.39 16.82
CA ALA A 116 6.91 -11.02 17.22
C ALA A 116 5.82 -10.80 16.16
N ASP A 117 5.72 -9.61 15.60
CA ASP A 117 4.61 -9.21 14.74
C ASP A 117 5.09 -8.84 13.34
N LEU A 118 4.20 -9.01 12.36
CA LEU A 118 4.47 -8.59 10.99
C LEU A 118 4.50 -7.06 10.91
N PRO A 119 5.35 -6.47 10.06
CA PRO A 119 5.21 -5.06 9.73
C PRO A 119 3.85 -4.82 9.07
N ASP A 120 3.29 -3.61 9.22
CA ASP A 120 2.00 -3.23 8.66
C ASP A 120 1.88 -3.67 7.19
N SER A 121 2.92 -3.41 6.38
CA SER A 121 2.98 -3.78 4.95
C SER A 121 2.81 -5.26 4.63
N LEU A 122 2.87 -6.16 5.61
CA LEU A 122 2.56 -7.59 5.46
C LEU A 122 1.40 -8.03 6.35
N ASP A 123 1.07 -7.27 7.40
CA ASP A 123 -0.07 -7.55 8.27
C ASP A 123 -1.42 -7.19 7.61
N VAL A 124 -1.45 -6.20 6.69
CA VAL A 124 -2.68 -5.90 5.91
C VAL A 124 -3.10 -7.07 5.02
N GLY A 125 -2.19 -8.01 4.75
CA GLY A 125 -2.39 -9.20 3.95
C GLY A 125 -1.07 -9.63 3.33
N ASN A 126 -0.80 -10.93 3.28
CA ASN A 126 0.36 -11.45 2.57
C ASN A 126 0.07 -12.82 1.97
N GLN A 127 0.56 -13.02 0.75
CA GLN A 127 0.53 -14.28 0.03
C GLN A 127 1.89 -14.51 -0.61
N VAL A 128 2.57 -15.56 -0.20
CA VAL A 128 3.88 -15.93 -0.75
C VAL A 128 3.68 -16.53 -2.15
N LEU A 129 4.20 -15.85 -3.18
CA LEU A 129 4.17 -16.32 -4.57
C LEU A 129 5.42 -17.16 -4.90
N LEU A 130 6.56 -16.75 -4.34
CA LEU A 130 7.85 -17.41 -4.53
C LEU A 130 8.66 -17.29 -3.25
N ASP A 131 9.26 -18.39 -2.81
CA ASP A 131 10.28 -18.42 -1.77
C ASP A 131 11.33 -19.48 -2.13
N LYS A 132 12.49 -19.03 -2.59
CA LYS A 132 13.58 -19.90 -3.04
C LYS A 132 14.42 -20.44 -1.88
N ASP A 133 14.35 -19.80 -0.71
CA ASP A 133 15.22 -20.07 0.42
C ASP A 133 14.44 -20.60 1.64
N THR A 134 13.12 -20.81 1.52
CA THR A 134 12.19 -21.28 2.57
C THR A 134 12.16 -20.39 3.83
N ARG A 135 12.41 -19.09 3.65
CA ARG A 135 12.53 -18.08 4.71
C ARG A 135 11.19 -17.53 5.21
N THR A 136 10.08 -17.74 4.47
CA THR A 136 8.75 -17.24 4.86
C THR A 136 7.92 -18.27 5.63
N SER A 137 8.38 -19.53 5.70
CA SER A 137 7.66 -20.66 6.31
C SER A 137 7.28 -20.49 7.78
N ARG A 138 7.97 -19.60 8.51
CA ARG A 138 7.75 -19.35 9.95
C ARG A 138 6.97 -18.09 10.23
N TRP A 139 6.53 -17.38 9.20
CA TRP A 139 5.81 -16.12 9.36
C TRP A 139 4.47 -16.39 10.03
N LYS A 140 4.07 -15.46 10.91
CA LYS A 140 2.71 -15.44 11.41
C LYS A 140 1.75 -15.16 10.26
N LEU A 141 0.52 -15.63 10.41
CA LEU A 141 -0.56 -15.20 9.53
C LEU A 141 -0.84 -13.71 9.77
N PRO A 142 -1.16 -12.94 8.72
CA PRO A 142 -1.58 -11.56 8.88
C PRO A 142 -2.83 -11.49 9.76
N SER A 143 -2.81 -10.56 10.71
CA SER A 143 -3.96 -10.29 11.58
C SER A 143 -5.00 -9.42 10.88
N TYR A 144 -4.61 -8.75 9.79
CA TYR A 144 -5.42 -7.79 9.03
C TYR A 144 -5.85 -6.57 9.86
N MET A 145 -5.14 -6.30 10.97
CA MET A 145 -5.45 -5.19 11.88
C MET A 145 -4.65 -3.93 11.56
N ALA A 146 -3.59 -4.02 10.74
CA ALA A 146 -2.91 -2.86 10.21
C ALA A 146 -3.90 -1.83 9.63
N HIS A 147 -3.74 -0.58 10.06
CA HIS A 147 -4.58 0.57 9.69
C HIS A 147 -6.07 0.49 10.07
N VAL A 148 -6.50 -0.47 10.88
CA VAL A 148 -7.83 -0.43 11.50
C VAL A 148 -7.84 0.69 12.55
N PRO A 149 -8.73 1.69 12.44
CA PRO A 149 -8.73 2.80 13.37
C PRO A 149 -9.13 2.33 14.78
N GLY A 150 -8.47 2.87 15.80
CA GLY A 150 -8.91 2.68 17.18
C GLY A 150 -10.16 3.49 17.50
N ARG A 151 -10.93 3.03 18.50
CA ARG A 151 -12.07 3.78 19.05
C ARG A 151 -11.62 5.15 19.55
N PRO A 152 -12.21 6.26 19.08
CA PRO A 152 -11.84 7.58 19.59
C PRO A 152 -12.31 7.74 21.03
N THR A 153 -11.51 8.45 21.80
CA THR A 153 -11.97 9.09 23.03
C THR A 153 -12.94 10.22 22.72
N GLU A 154 -13.77 10.59 23.69
CA GLU A 154 -14.65 11.75 23.58
C GLU A 154 -13.87 13.02 23.25
N ALA A 155 -12.70 13.22 23.86
CA ALA A 155 -11.83 14.36 23.60
C ALA A 155 -11.33 14.39 22.14
N GLN A 156 -10.90 13.25 21.60
CA GLN A 156 -10.47 13.16 20.19
C GLN A 156 -11.63 13.45 19.23
N TYR A 157 -12.83 12.94 19.53
CA TYR A 157 -14.02 13.19 18.74
C TYR A 157 -14.43 14.67 18.74
N LEU A 158 -14.50 15.29 19.92
CA LEU A 158 -14.83 16.71 20.07
C LEU A 158 -13.79 17.61 19.41
N SER A 159 -12.50 17.27 19.52
CA SER A 159 -11.42 17.99 18.83
C SER A 159 -11.62 17.97 17.31
N LEU A 160 -11.98 16.81 16.74
CA LEU A 160 -12.19 16.65 15.30
C LEU A 160 -13.42 17.44 14.80
N ILE A 161 -14.47 17.55 15.63
CA ILE A 161 -15.62 18.45 15.35
C ILE A 161 -15.17 19.91 15.36
N GLY A 162 -14.34 20.30 16.32
CA GLY A 162 -13.78 21.66 16.38
C GLY A 162 -12.99 21.99 15.12
N GLU A 163 -12.14 21.07 14.68
CA GLU A 163 -11.36 21.17 13.45
C GLU A 163 -12.25 21.33 12.21
N PHE A 164 -13.31 20.53 12.07
CA PHE A 164 -14.29 20.66 10.99
C PHE A 164 -14.81 22.10 10.85
N TRP A 165 -15.32 22.65 11.95
CA TRP A 165 -15.93 23.98 11.93
C TRP A 165 -14.91 25.09 11.73
N TRP A 166 -13.69 24.91 12.27
CA TRP A 166 -12.59 25.84 12.04
C TRP A 166 -12.25 25.94 10.55
N GLU A 167 -12.03 24.80 9.90
CA GLU A 167 -11.69 24.73 8.47
C GLU A 167 -12.82 25.21 7.56
N ALA A 168 -14.08 24.96 7.94
CA ALA A 168 -15.24 25.50 7.24
C ALA A 168 -15.23 27.04 7.17
N THR A 169 -14.66 27.72 8.17
CA THR A 169 -14.52 29.18 8.11
C THR A 169 -13.52 29.63 7.04
N TYR A 170 -12.45 28.87 6.79
CA TYR A 170 -11.52 29.17 5.70
C TYR A 170 -12.19 29.01 4.34
N VAL A 171 -12.98 27.96 4.13
CA VAL A 171 -13.74 27.79 2.89
C VAL A 171 -14.63 29.01 2.63
N ALA A 172 -15.42 29.44 3.62
CA ALA A 172 -16.32 30.59 3.47
C ALA A 172 -15.55 31.90 3.18
N ARG A 173 -14.45 32.14 3.90
CA ARG A 173 -13.60 33.34 3.71
C ARG A 173 -12.93 33.36 2.34
N SER A 174 -12.45 32.21 1.87
CA SER A 174 -11.79 32.08 0.57
C SER A 174 -12.77 32.30 -0.58
N LEU A 175 -13.98 31.75 -0.48
CA LEU A 175 -15.04 32.01 -1.46
C LEU A 175 -15.44 33.48 -1.52
N TRP A 176 -15.54 34.15 -0.36
CA TRP A 176 -15.81 35.59 -0.30
C TRP A 176 -14.71 36.44 -0.96
N ARG A 177 -13.46 35.98 -0.91
CA ARG A 177 -12.30 36.65 -1.52
C ARG A 177 -12.06 36.27 -2.98
N GLU A 178 -12.94 35.45 -3.57
CA GLU A 178 -12.76 34.91 -4.91
C GLU A 178 -11.45 34.13 -5.06
N ASP A 179 -11.05 33.37 -4.01
CA ASP A 179 -9.91 32.45 -4.02
C ASP A 179 -10.39 30.98 -4.11
N PRO A 180 -10.74 30.50 -5.31
CA PRO A 180 -11.31 29.17 -5.49
C PRO A 180 -10.31 28.03 -5.31
N VAL A 181 -9.01 28.31 -5.40
CA VAL A 181 -7.96 27.29 -5.25
C VAL A 181 -7.78 26.97 -3.78
N PHE A 182 -7.61 28.00 -2.94
CA PHE A 182 -7.49 27.79 -1.50
C PHE A 182 -8.80 27.26 -0.90
N ALA A 183 -9.96 27.73 -1.38
CA ALA A 183 -11.25 27.17 -0.98
C ALA A 183 -11.36 25.65 -1.26
N LYS A 184 -10.88 25.19 -2.43
CA LYS A 184 -10.85 23.76 -2.75
C LYS A 184 -9.86 22.99 -1.90
N PHE A 185 -8.68 23.54 -1.64
CA PHE A 185 -7.72 22.92 -0.73
C PHE A 185 -8.33 22.69 0.66
N CYS A 186 -8.93 23.72 1.27
CA CYS A 186 -9.58 23.58 2.56
C CYS A 186 -10.73 22.57 2.52
N LEU A 187 -11.57 22.61 1.48
CA LEU A 187 -12.72 21.72 1.37
C LEU A 187 -12.31 20.26 1.13
N ASP A 188 -11.47 20.01 0.13
CA ASP A 188 -11.19 18.67 -0.34
C ASP A 188 -10.11 17.98 0.51
N TYR A 189 -9.05 18.70 0.89
CA TYR A 189 -7.99 18.14 1.70
C TYR A 189 -8.33 18.24 3.20
N GLN A 190 -8.48 19.44 3.75
CA GLN A 190 -8.61 19.59 5.20
C GLN A 190 -9.95 19.04 5.72
N ILE A 191 -11.07 19.42 5.09
CA ILE A 191 -12.39 19.00 5.56
C ILE A 191 -12.69 17.56 5.14
N LYS A 192 -12.73 17.26 3.83
CA LYS A 192 -13.17 15.93 3.39
C LYS A 192 -12.15 14.85 3.76
N LEU A 193 -10.89 15.04 3.40
CA LEU A 193 -9.86 14.03 3.55
C LEU A 193 -9.41 13.91 5.02
N GLU A 194 -9.05 15.00 5.69
CA GLU A 194 -8.49 14.91 7.04
C GLU A 194 -9.55 14.77 8.15
N VAL A 195 -10.74 15.33 7.97
CA VAL A 195 -11.75 15.39 9.05
C VAL A 195 -12.92 14.44 8.80
N MET A 196 -13.66 14.64 7.71
CA MET A 196 -14.88 13.88 7.42
C MET A 196 -14.59 12.39 7.19
N ARG A 197 -13.49 12.06 6.50
CA ARG A 197 -13.03 10.67 6.34
C ARG A 197 -12.98 9.98 7.70
N ARG A 198 -12.21 10.50 8.66
CA ARG A 198 -12.04 9.88 9.99
C ARG A 198 -13.35 9.74 10.76
N MET A 199 -14.23 10.73 10.66
CA MET A 199 -15.57 10.62 11.26
C MET A 199 -16.40 9.49 10.63
N LEU A 200 -16.34 9.34 9.31
CA LEU A 200 -17.02 8.25 8.59
C LEU A 200 -16.40 6.88 8.93
N GLU A 201 -15.08 6.80 9.02
CA GLU A 201 -14.36 5.59 9.45
C GLU A 201 -14.80 5.16 10.86
N TRP A 202 -14.83 6.09 11.82
CA TRP A 202 -15.36 5.81 13.16
C TRP A 202 -16.84 5.42 13.15
N ARG A 203 -17.65 6.09 12.31
CA ARG A 203 -19.08 5.77 12.19
C ARG A 203 -19.31 4.36 11.66
N MET A 204 -18.53 3.93 10.68
CA MET A 204 -18.57 2.56 10.16
C MET A 204 -18.22 1.58 11.29
N GLU A 205 -17.12 1.82 12.00
CA GLU A 205 -16.62 0.89 13.02
C GLU A 205 -17.50 0.71 14.26
N ILE A 206 -18.43 1.64 14.52
CA ILE A 206 -19.44 1.47 15.57
C ILE A 206 -20.24 0.17 15.39
N GLU A 207 -20.48 -0.25 14.14
CA GLU A 207 -21.27 -1.43 13.79
C GLU A 207 -20.39 -2.67 13.51
N HIS A 208 -19.07 -2.53 13.55
CA HIS A 208 -18.10 -3.55 13.13
C HIS A 208 -17.02 -3.89 14.19
N ASP A 209 -17.23 -3.44 15.43
CA ASP A 209 -16.39 -3.78 16.58
C ASP A 209 -14.90 -3.39 16.44
N TRP A 210 -14.58 -2.36 15.64
CA TRP A 210 -13.21 -1.85 15.45
C TRP A 210 -12.29 -2.91 14.81
N ARG A 211 -12.76 -3.52 13.72
CA ARG A 211 -12.10 -4.67 13.05
C ARG A 211 -12.04 -4.56 11.54
N ILE A 212 -12.64 -3.54 10.94
CA ILE A 212 -12.68 -3.38 9.48
C ILE A 212 -11.76 -2.26 9.03
N ARG A 213 -10.86 -2.57 8.10
CA ARG A 213 -10.11 -1.51 7.44
C ARG A 213 -11.08 -0.64 6.62
N PRO A 214 -11.16 0.68 6.85
CA PRO A 214 -12.00 1.55 6.05
C PRO A 214 -11.44 1.67 4.62
N ALA A 215 -12.33 1.76 3.63
CA ALA A 215 -11.95 1.84 2.22
C ALA A 215 -11.15 3.11 1.84
N PHE A 216 -11.12 4.12 2.71
CA PHE A 216 -10.53 5.43 2.43
C PHE A 216 -9.09 5.59 2.94
N THR A 217 -8.57 4.61 3.69
CA THR A 217 -7.21 4.65 4.19
C THR A 217 -6.26 4.10 3.12
N VAL A 218 -5.71 5.00 2.31
CA VAL A 218 -4.55 4.68 1.45
C VAL A 218 -3.38 4.41 2.38
N ALA A 219 -2.73 3.24 2.24
CA ALA A 219 -1.50 2.98 2.96
C ALA A 219 -0.45 4.00 2.47
N THR A 220 -0.14 4.99 3.31
CA THR A 220 0.95 5.95 3.10
C THR A 220 2.24 5.38 3.67
#